data_AF-A0A397TEQ9-F1
#
_entry.id   AF-A0A397TEQ9-F1
#
_cell.length_a   1.000
_cell.length_b   1.000
_cell.length_c   1.000
_cell.angle_alpha   90.00
_cell.angle_beta   90.00
_cell.angle_gamma   90.00
#
_symmetry.space_group_name_H-M   'P 1'
#
loop_
_entity.id
_entity.type
_entity.pdbx_description
1 polymer ?
#
loop_
_entity_poly.entity_id
_entity_poly.type
_entity_poly.pdbx_seq_one_letter_code
_entity_poly.pdbx_strand_id
1 'polypeptide(L)'
;GYLGPLLIYAYFFVGIVASRFFIAPLVKLVFMKEFHEGNFRFLHVRVRQFAEPIALSWGERAEHYHLDSFFNNILRYQRQIVDRELALEALTETFSYFGSILSYLIIAVPVFAGDYDGIEKDKLSGIISMNAFLSLYLIYLFTRVVEQGTKISDLAGYTARIGQLLEVLESINDNIDNVDINYTFDDHHGELSIEFDHVSFTSPSGTQLLSGFKFIIEQNKNVIIMGPNGSGKTSILRIMCGLWPKTNGQIIRPTSNYRQKVLLYLPQTPYLVFGSLRDQITYPMINDENRKLGNYNNYVKKNS
;
A
#
# COMPACT_ATOMS: atom_id res chain seq x y z
N GLY A 1 32.09 6.41 40.76
CA GLY A 1 31.75 4.97 40.75
C GLY A 1 30.69 4.65 39.70
N TYR A 2 30.27 3.39 39.58
CA TYR A 2 29.31 2.91 38.57
C TYR A 2 27.85 3.38 38.76
N LEU A 3 27.53 3.96 39.92
CA LEU A 3 26.17 4.39 40.29
C LEU A 3 25.60 5.50 39.37
N GLY A 4 26.43 6.46 38.94
CA GLY A 4 25.98 7.56 38.09
C GLY A 4 25.45 7.09 36.73
N PRO A 5 26.26 6.36 35.94
CA PRO A 5 25.80 5.77 34.68
C PRO A 5 24.58 4.87 34.85
N LEU A 6 24.52 4.06 35.92
CA LEU A 6 23.40 3.15 36.17
C LEU A 6 22.08 3.90 36.41
N LEU A 7 22.12 5.03 37.15
CA LEU A 7 20.96 5.89 37.34
C LEU A 7 20.49 6.52 36.02
N ILE A 8 21.42 6.93 35.15
CA ILE A 8 21.08 7.48 33.82
C ILE A 8 20.42 6.40 32.95
N TYR A 9 20.96 5.16 32.95
CA TYR A 9 20.35 4.04 32.22
C TYR A 9 18.96 3.67 32.76
N ALA A 10 18.76 3.68 34.08
CA ALA A 10 17.46 3.41 34.68
C ALA A 10 16.44 4.50 34.30
N TYR A 11 16.83 5.77 34.37
CA TYR A 11 16.02 6.91 33.92
C TYR A 11 15.63 6.78 32.44
N PHE A 12 16.60 6.42 31.60
CA PHE A 12 16.37 6.20 30.18
C PHE A 12 15.39 5.06 29.89
N PHE A 13 15.52 3.93 30.59
CA PHE A 13 14.61 2.80 30.42
C PHE A 13 13.16 3.21 30.68
N VAL A 14 12.92 4.02 31.73
CA VAL A 14 11.61 4.60 32.02
C VAL A 14 11.13 5.50 30.89
N GLY A 15 12.01 6.37 30.36
CA GLY A 15 11.71 7.26 29.24
C GLY A 15 11.32 6.53 27.94
N ILE A 16 12.02 5.44 27.59
CA ILE A 16 11.67 4.62 26.42
C ILE A 16 10.30 3.96 26.62
N VAL A 17 10.11 3.31 27.78
CA VAL A 17 8.87 2.58 28.06
C VAL A 17 7.69 3.55 28.01
N ALA A 18 7.82 4.73 28.62
CA ALA A 18 6.83 5.79 28.56
C ALA A 18 6.57 6.21 27.10
N SER A 19 7.61 6.54 26.33
CA SER A 19 7.48 6.98 24.93
C SER A 19 6.84 5.91 24.04
N ARG A 20 7.16 4.62 24.24
CA ARG A 20 6.58 3.50 23.50
C ARG A 20 5.05 3.43 23.64
N PHE A 21 4.51 3.73 24.81
CA PHE A 21 3.05 3.77 25.01
C PHE A 21 2.35 4.83 24.16
N PHE A 22 3.03 5.93 23.84
CA PHE A 22 2.50 7.01 22.98
C PHE A 22 2.73 6.73 21.50
N ILE A 23 3.85 6.10 21.14
CA ILE A 23 4.21 5.72 19.75
C ILE A 23 3.28 4.62 19.20
N ALA A 24 2.99 3.56 19.98
CA ALA A 24 2.19 2.43 19.51
C ALA A 24 0.81 2.81 18.91
N PRO A 25 -0.03 3.66 19.54
CA PRO A 25 -1.30 4.08 18.94
C PRO A 25 -1.14 5.00 17.73
N LEU A 26 -0.02 5.73 17.61
CA LEU A 26 0.25 6.65 16.50
C LEU A 26 0.30 5.90 15.16
N VAL A 27 0.97 4.74 15.12
CA VAL A 27 1.06 3.89 13.92
C VAL A 27 -0.32 3.58 13.34
N LYS A 28 -1.29 3.23 14.19
CA LYS A 28 -2.66 2.92 13.76
C LYS A 28 -3.37 4.17 13.20
N LEU A 29 -3.16 5.34 13.80
CA LEU A 29 -3.76 6.59 13.32
C LEU A 29 -3.17 7.01 11.98
N VAL A 30 -1.85 6.92 11.81
CA VAL A 30 -1.16 7.21 10.55
C VAL A 30 -1.65 6.28 9.45
N PHE A 31 -1.76 4.97 9.71
CA PHE A 31 -2.35 4.02 8.76
C PHE A 31 -3.78 4.42 8.35
N MET A 32 -4.64 4.77 9.31
CA MET A 32 -6.03 5.16 9.02
C MET A 32 -6.12 6.45 8.21
N LYS A 33 -5.29 7.45 8.54
CA LYS A 33 -5.17 8.69 7.73
C LYS A 33 -4.82 8.35 6.28
N GLU A 34 -3.79 7.55 6.07
CA GLU A 34 -3.31 7.14 4.74
C GLU A 34 -4.36 6.36 3.93
N PHE A 35 -5.12 5.50 4.61
CA PHE A 35 -6.24 4.79 4.01
C PHE A 35 -7.33 5.75 3.52
N HIS A 36 -7.76 6.69 4.38
CA HIS A 36 -8.78 7.68 4.03
C HIS A 36 -8.30 8.68 2.96
N GLU A 37 -7.03 9.08 2.99
CA GLU A 37 -6.43 9.92 1.96
C GLU A 37 -6.43 9.23 0.59
N GLY A 38 -6.13 7.93 0.56
CA GLY A 38 -6.26 7.11 -0.66
C GLY A 38 -7.68 7.10 -1.21
N ASN A 39 -8.68 6.89 -0.36
CA ASN A 39 -10.09 6.90 -0.76
C ASN A 39 -10.54 8.27 -1.28
N PHE A 40 -10.09 9.35 -0.66
CA PHE A 40 -10.39 10.71 -1.12
C PHE A 40 -9.79 11.00 -2.50
N ARG A 41 -8.52 10.61 -2.72
CA ARG A 41 -7.88 10.74 -4.04
C ARG A 41 -8.61 9.90 -5.10
N PHE A 42 -9.04 8.70 -4.76
CA PHE A 42 -9.85 7.85 -5.65
C PHE A 42 -11.18 8.52 -6.02
N LEU A 43 -11.88 9.15 -5.08
CA LEU A 43 -13.11 9.89 -5.36
C LEU A 43 -12.86 11.06 -6.32
N HIS A 44 -11.77 11.81 -6.16
CA HIS A 44 -11.41 12.86 -7.10
C HIS A 44 -11.14 12.34 -8.52
N VAL A 45 -10.47 11.19 -8.65
CA VAL A 45 -10.29 10.53 -9.95
C VAL A 45 -11.63 10.16 -10.56
N ARG A 46 -12.57 9.65 -9.76
CA ARG A 46 -13.92 9.30 -10.20
C ARG A 46 -14.69 10.53 -10.68
N VAL A 47 -14.69 11.63 -9.93
CA VAL A 47 -15.32 12.89 -10.35
C VAL A 47 -14.74 13.37 -11.68
N ARG A 48 -13.42 13.26 -11.86
CA ARG A 48 -12.77 13.61 -13.14
C ARG A 48 -13.20 12.69 -14.28
N GLN A 49 -13.30 11.39 -14.04
CA GLN A 49 -13.69 10.40 -15.05
C GLN A 49 -15.16 10.54 -15.48
N PHE A 50 -16.04 10.91 -14.56
CA PHE A 50 -17.49 10.99 -14.77
C PHE A 50 -18.03 12.43 -14.74
N ALA A 51 -17.17 13.42 -15.00
CA ALA A 51 -17.52 14.84 -14.91
C ALA A 51 -18.72 15.21 -15.78
N GLU A 52 -18.80 14.67 -17.00
CA GLU A 52 -19.90 14.94 -17.93
C GLU A 52 -21.24 14.34 -17.44
N PRO A 53 -21.36 13.04 -17.09
CA PRO A 53 -22.57 12.51 -16.46
C PRO A 53 -22.99 13.26 -15.19
N ILE A 54 -22.04 13.67 -14.35
CA ILE A 54 -22.32 14.45 -13.12
C ILE A 54 -22.92 15.81 -13.50
N ALA A 55 -22.31 16.52 -14.45
CA ALA A 55 -22.80 17.83 -14.91
C ALA A 55 -24.18 17.71 -15.58
N LEU A 56 -24.39 16.70 -16.43
CA LEU A 56 -25.67 16.45 -17.10
C LEU A 56 -26.79 16.09 -16.11
N SER A 57 -26.46 15.44 -14.99
CA SER A 57 -27.40 15.08 -13.94
C SER A 57 -27.55 16.13 -12.85
N TRP A 58 -26.86 17.27 -12.94
CA TRP A 58 -26.84 18.34 -11.92
C TRP A 58 -26.44 17.79 -10.54
N GLY A 59 -25.49 16.85 -10.55
CA GLY A 59 -25.04 16.09 -9.38
C GLY A 59 -23.96 16.79 -8.54
N GLU A 60 -23.58 18.03 -8.88
CA GLU A 60 -22.43 18.71 -8.28
C GLU A 60 -22.53 18.86 -6.75
N ARG A 61 -23.72 19.16 -6.23
CA ARG A 61 -23.93 19.32 -4.77
C ARG A 61 -23.79 18.00 -4.03
N ALA A 62 -24.26 16.91 -4.64
CA ALA A 62 -24.16 15.58 -4.04
C ALA A 62 -22.70 15.13 -3.97
N GLU A 63 -21.96 15.27 -5.07
CA GLU A 63 -20.53 14.95 -5.12
C GLU A 63 -19.71 15.82 -4.15
N HIS A 64 -20.01 17.13 -4.07
CA HIS A 64 -19.34 18.02 -3.11
C HIS A 64 -19.58 17.59 -1.66
N TYR A 65 -20.83 17.27 -1.30
CA TYR A 65 -21.17 16.79 0.06
C TYR A 65 -20.42 15.49 0.40
N HIS A 66 -20.33 14.55 -0.54
CA HIS A 66 -19.57 13.32 -0.33
C HIS A 66 -18.07 13.58 -0.18
N LEU A 67 -17.47 14.41 -1.03
CA LEU A 67 -16.06 14.79 -0.94
C LEU A 67 -15.74 15.46 0.40
N ASP A 68 -16.57 16.40 0.86
CA ASP A 68 -16.41 17.08 2.15
C ASP A 68 -16.45 16.09 3.32
N SER A 69 -17.37 15.11 3.28
CA SER A 69 -17.45 14.08 4.32
C SER A 69 -16.16 13.25 4.41
N PHE A 70 -15.59 12.85 3.27
CA PHE A 70 -14.32 12.12 3.23
C PHE A 70 -13.15 13.01 3.68
N PHE A 71 -13.13 14.27 3.27
CA PHE A 71 -12.10 15.23 3.68
C PHE A 71 -12.14 15.50 5.18
N ASN A 72 -13.32 15.67 5.77
CA ASN A 72 -13.50 15.85 7.20
C ASN A 72 -13.01 14.63 8.01
N ASN A 73 -13.19 13.42 7.49
CA ASN A 73 -12.62 12.22 8.11
C ASN A 73 -11.08 12.27 8.13
N ILE A 74 -10.44 12.72 7.04
CA ILE A 74 -8.98 12.89 6.99
C ILE A 74 -8.53 13.94 8.02
N LEU A 75 -9.19 15.09 8.08
CA LEU A 75 -8.89 16.14 9.06
C LEU A 75 -9.03 15.65 10.50
N ARG A 76 -10.03 14.80 10.78
CA ARG A 76 -10.23 14.21 12.11
C ARG A 76 -9.07 13.31 12.52
N TYR A 77 -8.53 12.50 11.60
CA TYR A 77 -7.35 11.67 11.89
C TYR A 77 -6.07 12.51 11.95
N GLN A 78 -5.91 13.49 11.07
CA GLN A 78 -4.79 14.43 11.11
C GLN A 78 -4.72 15.16 12.45
N ARG A 79 -5.87 15.63 12.96
CA ARG A 79 -5.94 16.28 14.27
C ARG A 79 -5.57 15.33 15.41
N GLN A 80 -6.08 14.10 15.41
CA GLN A 80 -5.71 13.10 16.42
C GLN A 80 -4.22 12.75 16.38
N ILE A 81 -3.61 12.72 15.19
CA ILE A 81 -2.16 12.53 15.02
C ILE A 81 -1.42 13.70 15.69
N VAL A 82 -1.77 14.94 15.34
CA VAL A 82 -1.14 16.15 15.91
C VAL A 82 -1.30 16.21 17.43
N ASP A 83 -2.49 15.93 17.96
CA ASP A 83 -2.73 15.95 19.41
C ASP A 83 -1.85 14.91 20.15
N ARG A 84 -1.58 13.76 19.52
CA ARG A 84 -0.74 12.69 20.08
C ARG A 84 0.76 12.95 19.90
N GLU A 85 1.15 13.50 18.76
CA GLU A 85 2.52 13.95 18.50
C GLU A 85 2.93 15.04 19.48
N LEU A 86 2.06 16.03 19.71
CA LEU A 86 2.30 17.09 20.69
C LEU A 86 2.48 16.52 22.09
N ALA A 87 1.67 15.55 22.50
CA ALA A 87 1.83 14.89 23.81
C ALA A 87 3.15 14.10 23.91
N LEU A 88 3.56 13.44 22.83
CA LEU A 88 4.83 12.71 22.75
C LEU A 88 6.03 13.65 22.78
N GLU A 89 5.98 14.75 22.04
CA GLU A 89 7.01 15.78 22.01
C GLU A 89 7.15 16.45 23.38
N ALA A 90 6.03 16.84 24.01
CA ALA A 90 6.01 17.37 25.36
C ALA A 90 6.62 16.39 26.39
N LEU A 91 6.31 15.10 26.29
CA LEU A 91 6.90 14.07 27.14
C LEU A 91 8.42 13.96 26.90
N THR A 92 8.84 13.92 25.64
CA THR A 92 10.25 13.78 25.25
C THR A 92 11.09 14.98 25.72
N GLU A 93 10.59 16.20 25.52
CA GLU A 93 11.20 17.43 26.03
C GLU A 93 11.28 17.44 27.55
N THR A 94 10.19 17.07 28.23
CA THR A 94 10.17 16.96 29.70
C THR A 94 11.24 15.98 30.19
N PHE A 95 11.35 14.80 29.57
CA PHE A 95 12.39 13.82 29.89
C PHE A 95 13.80 14.36 29.63
N SER A 96 14.00 15.15 28.58
CA SER A 96 15.28 15.77 28.26
C SER A 96 15.71 16.80 29.32
N TYR A 97 14.79 17.69 29.72
CA TYR A 97 15.05 18.70 30.75
C TYR A 97 15.29 18.06 32.13
N PHE A 98 14.45 17.12 32.55
CA PHE A 98 14.65 16.42 33.83
C PHE A 98 15.93 15.56 33.82
N GLY A 99 16.28 14.96 32.69
CA GLY A 99 17.54 14.21 32.54
C GLY A 99 18.74 15.14 32.76
N SER A 100 18.67 16.35 32.19
CA SER A 100 19.73 17.35 32.34
C SER A 100 19.92 17.75 33.82
N ILE A 101 18.82 17.94 34.56
CA ILE A 101 18.86 18.20 36.01
C ILE A 101 19.44 17.00 36.77
N LEU A 102 18.99 15.77 36.45
CA LEU A 102 19.48 14.53 37.07
C LEU A 102 21.00 14.37 36.88
N SER A 103 21.53 14.72 35.70
CA SER A 103 22.97 14.67 35.43
C SER A 103 23.78 15.53 36.39
N TYR A 104 23.32 16.75 36.67
CA TYR A 104 23.98 17.63 37.63
C TYR A 104 23.84 17.10 39.07
N LEU A 105 22.69 16.52 39.44
CA LEU A 105 22.49 15.92 40.77
C LEU A 105 23.43 14.72 41.01
N ILE A 106 23.62 13.87 40.01
CA ILE A 106 24.54 12.72 40.09
C ILE A 106 25.97 13.16 40.39
N ILE A 107 26.38 14.31 39.85
CA ILE A 107 27.71 14.88 40.10
C ILE A 107 27.77 15.60 41.45
N ALA A 108 26.68 16.26 41.85
CA ALA A 108 26.61 17.00 43.11
C ALA A 108 26.76 16.08 44.34
N VAL A 109 26.11 14.90 44.36
CA VAL A 109 26.13 13.98 45.52
C VAL A 109 27.54 13.63 45.99
N PRO A 110 28.45 13.09 45.16
CA PRO A 110 29.80 12.74 45.60
C PRO A 110 30.68 13.98 45.88
N VAL A 111 30.41 15.13 45.25
CA VAL A 111 31.10 16.41 45.56
C VAL A 111 30.74 16.90 46.97
N PHE A 112 29.47 16.83 47.37
CA PHE A 112 29.04 17.22 48.71
C PHE A 112 29.23 16.14 49.78
N ALA A 113 29.35 14.86 49.38
CA ALA A 113 29.65 13.75 50.30
C ALA A 113 31.12 13.68 50.74
N GLY A 114 31.99 14.52 50.18
CA GLY A 114 33.42 14.60 50.54
C GLY A 114 34.31 13.58 49.84
N ASP A 115 33.80 12.82 48.86
CA ASP A 115 34.58 11.83 48.10
C ASP A 115 35.74 12.47 47.30
N TYR A 116 35.68 13.80 47.11
CA TYR A 116 36.66 14.58 46.35
C TYR A 116 37.52 15.53 47.22
N ASP A 117 37.40 15.50 48.55
CA ASP A 117 38.07 16.46 49.45
C ASP A 117 39.61 16.40 49.40
N GLY A 118 40.17 15.28 48.95
CA GLY A 118 41.62 15.08 48.78
C GLY A 118 42.20 15.46 47.41
N ILE A 119 41.37 15.96 46.48
CA ILE A 119 41.78 16.21 45.08
C ILE A 119 42.03 17.70 44.85
N GLU A 120 43.08 18.00 44.09
CA GLU A 120 43.45 19.35 43.67
C GLU A 120 42.30 20.03 42.88
N LYS A 121 42.00 21.29 43.21
CA LYS A 121 40.81 22.01 42.69
C LYS A 121 40.75 22.04 41.15
N ASP A 122 41.91 22.13 40.49
CA ASP A 122 42.00 22.13 39.02
C ASP A 122 41.61 20.76 38.42
N LYS A 123 42.04 19.66 39.04
CA LYS A 123 41.65 18.30 38.63
C LYS A 123 40.18 18.02 38.92
N LEU A 124 39.66 18.54 40.03
CA LEU A 124 38.24 18.41 40.38
C LEU A 124 37.34 19.09 39.34
N SER A 125 37.68 20.31 38.92
CA SER A 125 36.95 21.03 37.86
C SER A 125 36.94 20.27 36.53
N GLY A 126 38.07 19.66 36.16
CA GLY A 126 38.18 18.81 34.97
C GLY A 126 37.29 17.56 35.04
N ILE A 127 37.25 16.88 36.19
CA ILE A 127 36.41 15.68 36.39
C ILE A 127 34.92 16.04 36.35
N ILE A 128 34.51 17.13 37.02
CA ILE A 128 33.12 17.62 37.01
C ILE A 128 32.69 17.96 35.58
N SER A 129 33.52 18.69 34.84
CA SER A 129 33.23 19.09 33.45
C SER A 129 33.13 17.88 32.53
N MET A 130 34.04 16.92 32.64
CA MET A 130 34.02 15.69 31.84
C MET A 130 32.78 14.83 32.15
N ASN A 131 32.45 14.64 33.42
CA ASN A 131 31.28 13.84 33.82
C ASN A 131 29.96 14.54 33.43
N ALA A 132 29.89 15.87 33.55
CA ALA A 132 28.73 16.64 33.11
C ALA A 132 28.55 16.54 31.60
N PHE A 133 29.64 16.70 30.84
CA PHE A 133 29.62 16.56 29.39
C PHE A 133 29.16 15.15 28.98
N LEU A 134 29.75 14.09 29.55
CA LEU A 134 29.36 12.71 29.24
C LEU A 134 27.90 12.42 29.58
N SER A 135 27.42 12.88 30.73
CA SER A 135 26.03 12.63 31.18
C SER A 135 25.01 13.37 30.31
N LEU A 136 25.25 14.66 30.03
CA LEU A 136 24.40 15.45 29.15
C LEU A 136 24.43 14.93 27.71
N TYR A 137 25.60 14.53 27.21
CA TYR A 137 25.73 13.95 25.88
C TYR A 137 24.99 12.61 25.77
N LEU A 138 25.04 11.78 26.81
CA LEU A 138 24.29 10.52 26.87
C LEU A 138 22.78 10.76 26.82
N ILE A 139 22.26 11.73 27.58
CA ILE A 139 20.83 12.12 27.52
C ILE A 139 20.46 12.64 26.15
N TYR A 140 21.26 13.54 25.59
CA TYR A 140 21.02 14.09 24.25
C TYR A 140 20.90 12.98 23.19
N LEU A 141 21.82 12.03 23.17
CA LEU A 141 21.77 10.89 22.24
C LEU A 141 20.50 10.06 22.43
N PHE A 142 20.06 9.88 23.67
CA PHE A 142 18.85 9.13 23.97
C PHE A 142 17.55 9.86 23.59
N THR A 143 17.44 11.15 23.90
CA THR A 143 16.32 12.00 23.46
C THR A 143 16.20 11.93 21.94
N ARG A 144 17.33 12.04 21.22
CA ARG A 144 17.37 11.94 19.77
C ARG A 144 16.88 10.59 19.24
N VAL A 145 17.12 9.48 19.94
CA VAL A 145 16.59 8.15 19.56
C VAL A 145 15.06 8.12 19.69
N VAL A 146 14.52 8.71 20.75
CA VAL A 146 13.07 8.78 20.98
C VAL A 146 12.39 9.64 19.91
N GLU A 147 12.97 10.79 19.57
CA GLU A 147 12.47 11.68 18.50
C GLU A 147 12.39 10.98 17.14
N GLN A 148 13.33 10.08 16.82
CA GLN A 148 13.27 9.29 15.59
C GLN A 148 12.14 8.24 15.61
N GLY A 149 11.57 7.95 16.77
CA GLY A 149 10.46 7.00 16.94
C GLY A 149 9.19 7.38 16.19
N THR A 150 8.93 8.68 15.98
CA THR A 150 7.80 9.16 15.16
C THR A 150 7.99 8.77 13.70
N LYS A 151 9.17 9.03 13.13
CA LYS A 151 9.51 8.63 11.75
C LYS A 151 9.48 7.12 11.56
N ILE A 152 9.92 6.36 12.57
CA ILE A 152 9.82 4.90 12.57
C ILE A 152 8.34 4.46 12.56
N SER A 153 7.46 5.21 13.23
CA SER A 153 6.01 4.94 13.22
C SER A 153 5.39 5.17 11.85
N ASP A 154 5.77 6.26 11.18
CA ASP A 154 5.34 6.53 9.80
C ASP A 154 5.79 5.41 8.87
N LEU A 155 7.07 5.05 8.94
CA LEU A 155 7.64 3.95 8.16
C LEU A 155 6.89 2.65 8.42
N ALA A 156 6.64 2.29 9.68
CA ALA A 156 5.88 1.10 10.05
C ALA A 156 4.45 1.12 9.49
N GLY A 157 3.78 2.29 9.51
CA GLY A 157 2.46 2.47 8.92
C GLY A 157 2.44 2.23 7.41
N TYR A 158 3.42 2.79 6.68
CA TYR A 158 3.57 2.57 5.25
C TYR A 158 3.91 1.11 4.92
N THR A 159 4.85 0.51 5.67
CA THR A 159 5.23 -0.88 5.50
C THR A 159 4.05 -1.82 5.73
N ALA A 160 3.21 -1.58 6.75
CA ALA A 160 2.01 -2.38 6.98
C ALA A 160 1.04 -2.33 5.78
N ARG A 161 0.85 -1.15 5.18
CA ARG A 161 -0.01 -0.99 3.99
C ARG A 161 0.54 -1.72 2.76
N ILE A 162 1.84 -1.62 2.52
CA ILE A 162 2.49 -2.33 1.41
C ILE A 162 2.49 -3.84 1.68
N GLY A 163 2.73 -4.26 2.92
CA GLY A 163 2.67 -5.66 3.34
C GLY A 163 1.30 -6.28 3.06
N GLN A 164 0.21 -5.62 3.45
CA GLN A 164 -1.16 -6.07 3.14
C GLN A 164 -1.40 -6.24 1.64
N LEU A 165 -0.88 -5.34 0.81
CA LEU A 165 -1.00 -5.46 -0.64
C LEU A 165 -0.24 -6.68 -1.16
N LEU A 166 1.00 -6.89 -0.71
CA LEU A 166 1.84 -8.02 -1.11
C LEU A 166 1.22 -9.36 -0.69
N GLU A 167 0.72 -9.45 0.55
CA GLU A 167 0.00 -10.63 1.07
C GLU A 167 -1.22 -10.98 0.19
N VAL A 168 -2.00 -9.96 -0.20
CA VAL A 168 -3.16 -10.19 -1.09
C VAL A 168 -2.71 -10.64 -2.48
N LEU A 169 -1.67 -10.03 -3.05
CA LEU A 169 -1.13 -10.44 -4.36
C LEU A 169 -0.60 -11.88 -4.35
N GLU A 170 0.09 -12.28 -3.28
CA GLU A 170 0.56 -13.65 -3.08
C GLU A 170 -0.61 -14.63 -2.94
N SER A 171 -1.62 -14.29 -2.13
CA SER A 171 -2.83 -15.11 -1.98
C SER A 171 -3.61 -15.27 -3.30
N ILE A 172 -3.60 -14.27 -4.18
CA ILE A 172 -4.21 -14.36 -5.51
C ILE A 172 -3.38 -15.30 -6.39
N ASN A 173 -2.04 -15.22 -6.35
CA ASN A 173 -1.17 -16.09 -7.11
C ASN A 173 -1.34 -17.57 -6.73
N ASP A 174 -1.41 -17.88 -5.43
CA ASP A 174 -1.64 -19.24 -4.94
C ASP A 174 -3.02 -19.79 -5.34
N ASN A 175 -4.01 -18.91 -5.49
CA ASN A 175 -5.35 -19.29 -5.97
C ASN A 175 -5.44 -19.47 -7.49
N ILE A 176 -4.51 -18.89 -8.27
CA ILE A 176 -4.47 -19.06 -9.73
C ILE A 176 -4.08 -20.50 -10.10
N ASP A 177 -3.24 -21.15 -9.29
CA ASP A 177 -2.82 -22.55 -9.49
C ASP A 177 -3.96 -23.58 -9.28
N ASN A 178 -5.08 -23.16 -8.68
CA ASN A 178 -6.28 -24.00 -8.52
C ASN A 178 -7.30 -23.86 -9.67
N VAL A 179 -6.98 -23.07 -10.72
CA VAL A 179 -7.86 -22.88 -11.88
C VAL A 179 -7.31 -23.68 -13.06
N ASP A 180 -7.75 -24.95 -13.20
CA ASP A 180 -7.43 -25.81 -14.34
C ASP A 180 -8.02 -25.27 -15.65
N ILE A 181 -7.33 -24.30 -16.26
CA ILE A 181 -7.52 -23.96 -17.67
C ILE A 181 -6.59 -24.87 -18.45
N ASN A 182 -7.13 -25.98 -18.95
CA ASN A 182 -6.38 -26.89 -19.80
C ASN A 182 -6.13 -26.23 -21.14
N TYR A 183 -4.87 -25.89 -21.39
CA TYR A 183 -4.41 -25.42 -22.69
C TYR A 183 -4.15 -26.62 -23.57
N THR A 184 -4.79 -26.70 -24.74
CA THR A 184 -4.28 -27.56 -25.80
C THR A 184 -3.02 -26.89 -26.34
N PHE A 185 -1.87 -27.42 -25.92
CA PHE A 185 -0.64 -27.21 -26.66
C PHE A 185 -0.77 -27.93 -28.00
N ASP A 186 -0.18 -27.32 -29.02
CA ASP A 186 -0.31 -27.59 -30.46
C ASP A 186 0.19 -28.99 -30.88
N ASP A 187 -0.33 -30.06 -30.28
CA ASP A 187 0.01 -31.46 -30.57
C ASP A 187 -1.15 -32.23 -31.23
N HIS A 188 -2.31 -31.59 -31.39
CA HIS A 188 -3.39 -32.11 -32.22
C HIS A 188 -3.34 -31.44 -33.59
N HIS A 189 -2.77 -32.16 -34.55
CA HIS A 189 -2.97 -31.92 -35.97
C HIS A 189 -4.46 -31.74 -36.28
N GLY A 190 -4.91 -30.49 -36.44
CA GLY A 190 -6.17 -30.15 -37.09
C GLY A 190 -7.23 -29.59 -36.17
N GLU A 191 -7.64 -28.36 -36.47
CA GLU A 191 -8.82 -27.62 -35.98
C GLU A 191 -8.71 -26.91 -34.62
N LEU A 192 -8.55 -25.58 -34.72
CA LEU A 192 -8.70 -24.65 -33.61
C LEU A 192 -10.17 -24.68 -33.13
N SER A 193 -10.46 -25.31 -31.99
CA SER A 193 -11.79 -25.33 -31.40
C SER A 193 -11.78 -24.82 -29.95
N ILE A 194 -12.90 -24.23 -29.53
CA ILE A 194 -13.15 -23.85 -28.14
C ILE A 194 -14.25 -24.78 -27.62
N GLU A 195 -13.95 -25.56 -26.59
CA GLU A 195 -14.89 -26.51 -26.00
C GLU A 195 -15.16 -26.17 -24.53
N PHE A 196 -16.44 -26.13 -24.19
CA PHE A 196 -16.96 -26.11 -22.84
C PHE A 196 -17.49 -27.51 -22.55
N ASP A 197 -16.93 -28.21 -21.56
CA ASP A 197 -17.39 -29.52 -21.11
C ASP A 197 -17.91 -29.43 -19.67
N HIS A 198 -19.23 -29.62 -19.52
CA HIS A 198 -19.96 -29.59 -18.24
C HIS A 198 -19.65 -28.36 -17.35
N VAL A 199 -19.43 -27.21 -17.96
CA VAL A 199 -18.99 -25.99 -17.26
C VAL A 199 -20.12 -25.43 -16.41
N SER A 200 -19.83 -25.23 -15.13
CA SER A 200 -20.73 -24.58 -14.19
C SER A 200 -20.01 -23.44 -13.51
N PHE A 201 -20.70 -22.29 -13.36
CA PHE A 201 -20.12 -21.16 -12.65
C PHE A 201 -21.14 -20.31 -11.91
N THR A 202 -20.63 -19.74 -10.83
CA THR A 202 -21.33 -18.85 -9.93
C THR A 202 -20.74 -17.45 -10.06
N SER A 203 -21.60 -16.44 -10.11
CA SER A 203 -21.18 -15.03 -10.01
C SER A 203 -20.38 -14.80 -8.72
N PRO A 204 -19.45 -13.82 -8.67
CA PRO A 204 -18.86 -13.35 -7.42
C PRO A 204 -19.90 -12.96 -6.35
N SER A 205 -21.14 -12.65 -6.77
CA SER A 205 -22.28 -12.37 -5.88
C SER A 205 -22.98 -13.62 -5.34
N GLY A 206 -22.54 -14.84 -5.67
CA GLY A 206 -23.10 -16.10 -5.18
C GLY A 206 -24.26 -16.68 -6.02
N THR A 207 -24.70 -16.01 -7.08
CA THR A 207 -25.75 -16.51 -7.97
C THR A 207 -25.19 -17.48 -9.01
N GLN A 208 -25.74 -18.70 -9.09
CA GLN A 208 -25.38 -19.65 -10.13
C GLN A 208 -25.91 -19.15 -11.48
N LEU A 209 -25.01 -18.91 -12.44
CA LEU A 209 -25.35 -18.33 -13.74
C LEU A 209 -25.48 -19.40 -14.83
N LEU A 210 -24.65 -20.45 -14.77
CA LEU A 210 -24.69 -21.58 -15.68
C LEU A 210 -24.41 -22.89 -14.93
N SER A 211 -25.04 -23.96 -15.39
CA SER A 211 -24.94 -25.31 -14.82
C SER A 211 -24.82 -26.33 -15.95
N GLY A 212 -23.77 -27.16 -15.93
CA GLY A 212 -23.58 -28.27 -16.88
C GLY A 212 -23.54 -27.82 -18.34
N PHE A 213 -23.01 -26.63 -18.62
CA PHE A 213 -22.99 -26.07 -19.97
C PHE A 213 -21.99 -26.83 -20.85
N LYS A 214 -22.49 -27.42 -21.94
CA LYS A 214 -21.69 -28.09 -22.94
C LYS A 214 -21.84 -27.42 -24.30
N PHE A 215 -20.75 -26.95 -24.88
CA PHE A 215 -20.77 -26.18 -26.12
C PHE A 215 -19.42 -26.23 -26.83
N ILE A 216 -19.43 -26.36 -28.16
CA ILE A 216 -18.22 -26.40 -29.00
C ILE A 216 -18.32 -25.31 -30.06
N ILE A 217 -17.27 -24.51 -30.17
CA ILE A 217 -17.07 -23.53 -31.24
C ILE A 217 -16.00 -24.09 -32.16
N GLU A 218 -16.43 -24.47 -33.37
CA GLU A 218 -15.53 -24.95 -34.42
C GLU A 218 -14.89 -23.79 -35.19
N GLN A 219 -13.74 -24.06 -35.80
CA GLN A 219 -13.04 -23.11 -36.66
C GLN A 219 -13.94 -22.68 -37.84
N ASN A 220 -13.81 -21.43 -38.26
CA ASN A 220 -14.56 -20.83 -39.38
C ASN A 220 -16.09 -20.78 -39.21
N LYS A 221 -16.63 -21.05 -38.00
CA LYS A 221 -18.05 -20.85 -37.69
C LYS A 221 -18.26 -19.58 -36.88
N ASN A 222 -19.25 -18.79 -37.29
CA ASN A 222 -19.72 -17.63 -36.54
C ASN A 222 -20.82 -18.06 -35.57
N VAL A 223 -20.62 -17.81 -34.28
CA VAL A 223 -21.57 -18.14 -33.22
C VAL A 223 -22.15 -16.85 -32.62
N ILE A 224 -23.47 -16.83 -32.44
CA ILE A 224 -24.16 -15.74 -31.74
C ILE A 224 -24.73 -16.27 -30.42
N ILE A 225 -24.37 -15.62 -29.31
CA ILE A 225 -24.91 -15.94 -27.98
C ILE A 225 -26.02 -14.94 -27.65
N MET A 226 -27.26 -15.42 -27.54
CA MET A 226 -28.45 -14.62 -27.22
C MET A 226 -29.08 -15.03 -25.88
N GLY A 227 -29.82 -14.12 -25.27
CA GLY A 227 -30.57 -14.37 -24.03
C GLY A 227 -31.01 -13.07 -23.35
N PRO A 228 -31.71 -13.13 -22.22
CA PRO A 228 -32.14 -11.95 -21.46
C PRO A 228 -30.98 -11.20 -20.79
N ASN A 229 -31.16 -9.93 -20.44
CA ASN A 229 -30.15 -9.16 -19.70
C ASN A 229 -29.86 -9.83 -18.35
N GLY A 230 -28.58 -9.90 -17.97
CA GLY A 230 -28.16 -10.57 -16.73
C GLY A 230 -28.03 -12.10 -16.81
N SER A 231 -28.30 -12.73 -17.97
CA SER A 231 -28.21 -14.19 -18.15
C SER A 231 -26.78 -14.77 -18.18
N GLY A 232 -25.76 -13.99 -17.82
CA GLY A 232 -24.36 -14.46 -17.79
C GLY A 232 -23.60 -14.45 -19.13
N LYS A 233 -24.12 -13.86 -20.21
CA LYS A 233 -23.43 -13.80 -21.53
C LYS A 233 -22.00 -13.24 -21.45
N THR A 234 -21.83 -12.07 -20.83
CA THR A 234 -20.51 -11.46 -20.62
C THR A 234 -19.64 -12.30 -19.68
N SER A 235 -20.26 -12.99 -18.72
CA SER A 235 -19.54 -13.86 -17.78
C SER A 235 -18.98 -15.11 -18.46
N ILE A 236 -19.69 -15.71 -19.43
CA ILE A 236 -19.17 -16.81 -20.26
C ILE A 236 -17.87 -16.38 -20.95
N LEU A 237 -17.86 -15.18 -21.55
CA LEU A 237 -16.68 -14.65 -22.22
C LEU A 237 -15.53 -14.41 -21.23
N ARG A 238 -15.81 -13.89 -20.04
CA ARG A 238 -14.80 -13.71 -18.98
C ARG A 238 -14.17 -15.03 -18.54
N ILE A 239 -14.98 -16.07 -18.43
CA ILE A 239 -14.53 -17.42 -18.06
C ILE A 239 -13.70 -18.05 -19.19
N MET A 240 -14.12 -17.90 -20.44
CA MET A 240 -13.34 -18.32 -21.62
C MET A 240 -11.95 -17.66 -21.67
N CYS A 241 -11.85 -16.39 -21.28
CA CYS A 241 -10.58 -15.67 -21.19
C CYS A 241 -9.76 -16.00 -19.94
N GLY A 242 -10.32 -16.72 -18.95
CA GLY A 242 -9.68 -17.03 -17.68
C GLY A 242 -9.69 -15.88 -16.66
N LEU A 243 -10.58 -14.90 -16.82
CA LEU A 243 -10.71 -13.77 -15.89
C LEU A 243 -11.52 -14.11 -14.64
N TRP A 244 -12.44 -15.07 -14.75
CA TRP A 244 -13.24 -15.58 -13.62
C TRP A 244 -12.87 -17.04 -13.39
N PRO A 245 -12.67 -17.47 -12.13
CA PRO A 245 -12.41 -18.88 -11.82
C PRO A 245 -13.65 -19.72 -12.19
N LYS A 246 -13.45 -20.90 -12.77
CA LYS A 246 -14.53 -21.88 -12.99
C LYS A 246 -14.86 -22.58 -11.67
N THR A 247 -16.12 -22.97 -11.47
CA THR A 247 -16.54 -23.74 -10.29
C THR A 247 -16.51 -25.24 -10.55
N ASN A 248 -16.88 -25.67 -11.77
CA ASN A 248 -16.84 -27.07 -12.18
C ASN A 248 -16.75 -27.20 -13.73
N GLY A 249 -16.28 -28.34 -14.22
CA GLY A 249 -16.13 -28.64 -15.65
C GLY A 249 -14.78 -28.26 -16.24
N GLN A 250 -14.62 -28.39 -17.56
CA GLN A 250 -13.39 -28.10 -18.29
C GLN A 250 -13.64 -27.13 -19.45
N ILE A 251 -12.68 -26.23 -19.68
CA ILE A 251 -12.67 -25.36 -20.85
C ILE A 251 -11.39 -25.63 -21.60
N ILE A 252 -11.54 -25.98 -22.87
CA ILE A 252 -10.44 -26.20 -23.81
C ILE A 252 -10.39 -24.97 -24.70
N ARG A 253 -9.21 -24.36 -24.79
CA ARG A 253 -8.95 -23.20 -25.63
C ARG A 253 -7.69 -23.38 -26.44
N PRO A 254 -7.65 -22.90 -27.69
CA PRO A 254 -6.44 -22.93 -28.48
C PRO A 254 -5.39 -21.98 -27.90
N THR A 255 -4.17 -22.49 -27.69
CA THR A 255 -3.00 -21.70 -27.31
C THR A 255 -1.88 -21.91 -28.32
N SER A 256 -1.21 -20.84 -28.72
CA SER A 256 0.03 -20.95 -29.51
C SER A 256 1.24 -20.97 -28.58
N ASN A 257 2.21 -21.85 -28.86
CA ASN A 257 3.51 -21.91 -28.19
C ASN A 257 4.37 -20.65 -28.37
N TYR A 258 3.99 -19.73 -29.26
CA TYR A 258 4.83 -18.59 -29.64
C TYR A 258 4.05 -17.28 -29.70
N ARG A 259 4.00 -16.51 -28.60
CA ARG A 259 3.76 -15.04 -28.53
C ARG A 259 2.56 -14.45 -29.31
N GLN A 260 1.80 -15.23 -30.06
CA GLN A 260 0.67 -14.83 -30.87
C GLN A 260 -0.58 -15.30 -30.16
N LYS A 261 -1.34 -14.33 -29.66
CA LYS A 261 -2.64 -14.59 -29.06
C LYS A 261 -3.59 -15.00 -30.19
N VAL A 262 -4.03 -16.26 -30.18
CA VAL A 262 -5.01 -16.78 -31.14
C VAL A 262 -6.41 -16.17 -30.90
N LEU A 263 -6.66 -15.70 -29.68
CA LEU A 263 -7.94 -15.14 -29.24
C LEU A 263 -7.82 -13.65 -28.93
N LEU A 264 -8.64 -12.85 -29.59
CA LEU A 264 -8.83 -11.43 -29.29
C LEU A 264 -10.19 -11.23 -28.61
N TYR A 265 -10.18 -10.62 -27.44
CA TYR A 265 -11.40 -10.27 -26.70
C TYR A 265 -11.69 -8.77 -26.85
N LEU A 266 -12.94 -8.45 -27.21
CA LEU A 266 -13.42 -7.07 -27.27
C LEU A 266 -14.39 -6.82 -26.10
N PRO A 267 -14.05 -5.92 -25.16
CA PRO A 267 -14.91 -5.63 -24.02
C PRO A 267 -16.15 -4.83 -24.43
N GLN A 268 -17.22 -4.96 -23.64
CA GLN A 268 -18.45 -4.18 -23.83
C GLN A 268 -18.23 -2.67 -23.69
N THR A 269 -17.37 -2.26 -22.75
CA THR A 269 -16.87 -0.88 -22.63
C THR A 269 -15.47 -0.81 -23.25
N PRO A 270 -15.29 -0.10 -24.37
CA PRO A 270 -13.99 -0.01 -25.04
C PRO A 270 -12.91 0.53 -24.10
N TYR A 271 -11.73 -0.09 -24.15
CA TYR A 271 -10.54 0.41 -23.46
C TYR A 271 -9.71 1.23 -24.44
N LEU A 272 -9.52 2.52 -24.15
CA LEU A 272 -8.63 3.39 -24.90
C LEU A 272 -7.26 3.41 -24.22
N VAL A 273 -6.25 2.97 -24.95
CA VAL A 273 -4.86 2.88 -24.49
C VAL A 273 -4.27 4.28 -24.32
N PHE A 274 -3.28 4.44 -23.47
CA PHE A 274 -2.51 5.68 -23.45
C PHE A 274 -1.53 5.69 -24.65
N GLY A 275 -1.65 6.67 -25.56
CA GLY A 275 -0.75 6.80 -26.69
C GLY A 275 -1.37 7.45 -27.92
N SER A 276 -0.73 7.23 -29.06
CA SER A 276 -1.18 7.70 -30.37
C SER A 276 -2.35 6.85 -30.90
N LEU A 277 -3.02 7.34 -31.96
CA LEU A 277 -4.02 6.56 -32.67
C LEU A 277 -3.46 5.24 -33.22
N ARG A 278 -2.17 5.21 -33.61
CA ARG A 278 -1.50 3.97 -34.01
C ARG A 278 -1.51 2.97 -32.86
N ASP A 279 -1.15 3.41 -31.65
CA ASP A 279 -1.11 2.54 -30.47
C ASP A 279 -2.50 2.00 -30.10
N GLN A 280 -3.57 2.78 -30.34
CA GLN A 280 -4.95 2.31 -30.17
C GLN A 280 -5.28 1.14 -31.10
N ILE A 281 -4.89 1.25 -32.37
CA ILE A 281 -5.24 0.26 -33.40
C ILE A 281 -4.37 -0.99 -33.29
N THR A 282 -3.09 -0.83 -32.88
CA THR A 282 -2.16 -1.96 -32.77
C THR A 282 -2.30 -2.70 -31.44
N TYR A 283 -3.00 -2.16 -30.44
CA TYR A 283 -3.22 -2.85 -29.17
C TYR A 283 -3.94 -4.19 -29.38
N PRO A 284 -3.52 -5.30 -28.73
CA PRO A 284 -2.50 -5.42 -27.67
C PRO A 284 -1.08 -5.76 -28.15
N MET A 285 -0.77 -5.59 -29.45
CA MET A 285 0.57 -5.83 -29.98
C MET A 285 1.52 -4.72 -29.51
N ILE A 286 2.70 -5.12 -29.02
CA ILE A 286 3.76 -4.20 -28.63
C ILE A 286 4.71 -4.06 -29.81
N ASN A 287 4.81 -2.86 -30.38
CA ASN A 287 5.83 -2.56 -31.38
C ASN A 287 7.21 -2.49 -30.68
N ASP A 288 8.15 -3.37 -31.04
CA ASP A 288 9.51 -3.40 -30.45
C ASP A 288 10.29 -2.08 -30.69
N GLU A 289 9.88 -1.23 -31.64
CA GLU A 289 10.44 0.12 -31.82
C GLU A 289 10.16 1.04 -30.61
N ASN A 290 9.01 0.91 -29.95
CA ASN A 290 8.66 1.67 -28.74
C ASN A 290 9.48 1.23 -27.52
N ARG A 291 10.10 0.05 -27.55
CA ARG A 291 11.00 -0.44 -26.50
C ARG A 291 12.29 0.37 -26.40
N LYS A 292 12.71 1.01 -27.50
CA LYS A 292 13.86 1.95 -27.54
C LYS A 292 13.50 3.37 -27.09
N LEU A 293 12.20 3.70 -27.00
CA LEU A 293 11.69 5.01 -26.58
C LEU A 293 11.43 5.12 -25.07
N GLY A 294 11.90 4.14 -24.28
CA GLY A 294 11.95 4.19 -22.81
C GLY A 294 12.85 5.30 -22.22
N ASN A 295 13.14 6.36 -22.97
CA ASN A 295 13.69 7.61 -22.44
C ASN A 295 12.54 8.58 -22.19
N TYR A 296 11.96 8.49 -20.99
CA TYR A 296 10.90 9.33 -20.43
C TYR A 296 11.21 10.85 -20.47
N ASN A 297 12.45 11.24 -20.80
CA ASN A 297 12.92 12.63 -20.81
C ASN A 297 12.44 13.48 -21.99
N ASN A 298 11.92 12.89 -23.07
CA ASN A 298 11.60 13.67 -24.28
C ASN A 298 10.17 14.23 -24.34
N TYR A 299 9.24 13.76 -23.50
CA TYR A 299 7.88 14.31 -23.47
C TYR A 299 7.75 15.58 -22.63
N VAL A 300 8.62 15.78 -21.63
CA VAL A 300 8.58 16.99 -20.77
C VAL A 300 9.21 18.21 -21.45
N LYS A 301 10.19 18.01 -22.35
CA LYS A 301 10.90 19.11 -23.03
C LYS A 301 10.14 19.79 -24.18
N LYS A 302 9.00 19.24 -24.63
CA LYS A 302 8.25 19.81 -25.76
C LYS A 302 7.17 20.82 -25.34
N ASN A 303 6.90 20.93 -24.04
CA ASN A 303 5.92 21.86 -23.47
C ASN A 303 6.53 22.80 -22.39
N SER A 304 7.86 23.03 -22.43
CA SER A 304 8.54 24.09 -21.67
C SER A 304 9.02 25.19 -22.60
#